data_AF-A0A3D1A733-F1
#
_entry.id   AF-A0A3D1A733-F1
#
_cell.length_a   1.000
_cell.length_b   1.000
_cell.length_c   1.000
_cell.angle_alpha   90.00
_cell.angle_beta   90.00
_cell.angle_gamma   90.00
#
_symmetry.space_group_name_H-M   'P 1'
#
loop_
_entity.id
_entity.type
_entity.pdbx_description
1 polymer ?
#
loop_
_entity_poly.entity_id
_entity_poly.type
_entity_poly.pdbx_seq_one_letter_code
_entity_poly.pdbx_strand_id
1 'polypeptide(L)'
;MTEKLKDFFKEIMEISYTASIEDKLDDIADGTMDWVKFMKEFYGPFAEELATAEKDMTKSRPNVIKTNEKCPLCLSPMVQRESRFGKYLSCSRFPKCKGKVPLDKEGNKQEYFAPIKTEKICTKCNKNAMLLRKSARGYFLACSGFPKCRNIEPPTPEEVEKLINSKNTPS
;
A
#
# COMPACT_ATOMS: atom_id res chain seq x y z
N MET A 1 5.01 -10.07 10.70
CA MET A 1 3.86 -9.47 11.42
C MET A 1 3.31 -10.45 12.45
N THR A 2 3.25 -11.75 12.12
CA THR A 2 2.84 -12.86 12.99
C THR A 2 3.78 -13.12 14.17
N GLU A 3 5.11 -13.05 13.98
CA GLU A 3 6.07 -13.36 15.06
C GLU A 3 5.91 -12.45 16.29
N LYS A 4 5.76 -11.14 16.10
CA LYS A 4 5.54 -10.21 17.22
C LYS A 4 4.23 -10.45 17.98
N LEU A 5 3.22 -10.98 17.31
CA LEU A 5 1.95 -11.30 17.97
C LEU A 5 2.10 -12.59 18.78
N LYS A 6 2.85 -13.57 18.27
CA LYS A 6 3.18 -14.80 19.00
C LYS A 6 4.00 -14.54 20.27
N ASP A 7 4.86 -13.53 20.28
CA ASP A 7 5.68 -13.21 21.46
C ASP A 7 4.84 -12.73 22.65
N PHE A 8 3.74 -12.00 22.39
CA PHE A 8 2.91 -11.36 23.41
C PHE A 8 1.57 -12.05 23.66
N PHE A 9 1.03 -12.79 22.68
CA PHE A 9 -0.27 -13.46 22.74
C PHE A 9 -0.11 -14.95 22.43
N LYS A 10 0.71 -15.67 23.21
CA LYS A 10 1.08 -17.06 22.92
C LYS A 10 -0.16 -17.96 22.87
N GLU A 11 -0.98 -17.90 23.91
CA GLU A 11 -2.13 -18.79 24.06
C GLU A 11 -3.15 -18.60 22.93
N ILE A 12 -3.51 -17.35 22.62
CA ILE A 12 -4.52 -17.04 21.59
C ILE A 12 -4.01 -17.34 20.16
N MET A 13 -2.70 -17.29 19.96
CA MET A 13 -2.08 -17.56 18.65
C MET A 13 -1.80 -19.06 18.41
N GLU A 14 -2.04 -19.93 19.39
CA GLU A 14 -1.95 -21.38 19.24
C GLU A 14 -3.18 -21.96 18.52
N ILE A 15 -2.96 -22.89 17.60
CA ILE A 15 -4.03 -23.50 16.80
C ILE A 15 -4.96 -24.32 17.70
N SER A 16 -4.41 -25.02 18.69
CA SER A 16 -5.19 -25.81 19.66
C SER A 16 -6.15 -24.96 20.49
N TYR A 17 -5.76 -23.72 20.77
CA TYR A 17 -6.60 -22.78 21.50
C TYR A 17 -7.79 -22.33 20.66
N THR A 18 -7.57 -22.00 19.37
CA THR A 18 -8.67 -21.65 18.46
C THR A 18 -9.68 -22.78 18.29
N ALA A 19 -9.21 -24.04 18.21
CA ALA A 19 -10.10 -25.20 18.17
C ALA A 19 -10.93 -25.32 19.47
N SER A 20 -10.29 -25.13 20.63
CA SER A 20 -10.99 -25.21 21.93
C SER A 20 -12.03 -24.10 22.15
N ILE A 21 -11.91 -22.97 21.46
CA ILE A 21 -12.92 -21.90 21.53
C ILE A 21 -14.15 -22.29 20.74
N GLU A 22 -13.99 -22.84 19.53
CA GLU A 22 -15.13 -23.30 18.72
C GLU A 22 -15.95 -24.34 19.48
N ASP A 23 -15.30 -25.32 20.12
CA ASP A 23 -15.99 -26.31 20.97
C ASP A 23 -16.79 -25.64 22.10
N LYS A 24 -16.24 -24.60 22.75
CA LYS A 24 -16.93 -23.85 23.81
C LYS A 24 -18.06 -22.96 23.27
N LEU A 25 -17.95 -22.48 22.03
CA LEU A 25 -19.01 -21.72 21.38
C LEU A 25 -20.19 -22.62 21.02
N ASP A 26 -19.93 -23.86 20.62
CA ASP A 26 -20.95 -24.87 20.41
C ASP A 26 -21.68 -25.22 21.73
N ASP A 27 -20.94 -25.39 22.83
CA ASP A 27 -21.54 -25.58 24.16
C ASP A 27 -22.45 -24.40 24.59
N ILE A 28 -22.08 -23.17 24.25
CA ILE A 28 -22.92 -21.99 24.49
C ILE A 28 -24.19 -22.05 23.62
N ALA A 29 -24.07 -22.46 22.35
CA ALA A 29 -25.20 -22.59 21.44
C ALA A 29 -26.19 -23.67 21.90
N ASP A 30 -25.68 -24.77 22.44
CA ASP A 30 -26.46 -25.87 23.02
C ASP A 30 -27.01 -25.53 24.42
N GLY A 31 -26.62 -24.39 25.00
CA GLY A 31 -27.07 -23.91 26.31
C GLY A 31 -26.44 -24.65 27.49
N THR A 32 -25.39 -25.43 27.26
CA THR A 32 -24.65 -26.16 28.29
C THR A 32 -23.63 -25.27 29.02
N MET A 33 -23.30 -24.10 28.46
CA MET A 33 -22.37 -23.12 29.04
C MET A 33 -22.97 -21.71 29.11
N ASP A 34 -22.65 -20.98 30.19
CA ASP A 34 -23.00 -19.57 30.34
C ASP A 34 -22.01 -18.67 29.55
N TRP A 35 -22.54 -17.95 28.56
CA TRP A 35 -21.75 -17.10 27.68
C TRP A 35 -21.09 -15.90 28.39
N VAL A 36 -21.72 -15.35 29.44
CA VAL A 36 -21.16 -14.23 30.21
C VAL A 36 -19.97 -14.71 31.02
N LYS A 37 -20.09 -15.91 31.60
CA LYS A 37 -18.99 -16.56 32.32
C LYS A 37 -17.82 -16.84 31.37
N PHE A 38 -18.09 -17.44 30.20
CA PHE A 38 -17.08 -17.67 29.18
C PHE A 38 -16.37 -16.38 28.75
N MET A 39 -17.13 -15.32 28.44
CA MET A 39 -16.55 -14.04 28.02
C MET A 39 -15.63 -13.42 29.08
N LYS A 40 -15.95 -13.57 30.37
CA LYS A 40 -15.08 -13.10 31.45
C LYS A 40 -13.79 -13.93 31.55
N GLU A 41 -13.92 -15.25 31.44
CA GLU A 41 -12.78 -16.18 31.48
C GLU A 41 -11.85 -16.01 30.28
N PHE A 42 -12.40 -15.72 29.10
CA PHE A 42 -11.64 -15.44 27.89
C PHE A 42 -10.99 -14.05 27.93
N TYR A 43 -11.78 -13.01 28.19
CA TYR A 43 -11.30 -11.63 28.03
C TYR A 43 -10.40 -11.16 29.18
N GLY A 44 -10.55 -11.73 30.39
CA GLY A 44 -9.75 -11.36 31.56
C GLY A 44 -8.24 -11.51 31.31
N PRO A 45 -7.74 -12.73 31.05
CA PRO A 45 -6.34 -12.97 30.74
C PRO A 45 -5.87 -12.19 29.51
N PHE A 46 -6.70 -12.12 28.47
CA PHE A 46 -6.37 -11.36 27.25
C PHE A 46 -6.18 -9.87 27.52
N ALA A 47 -6.99 -9.26 28.40
CA ALA A 47 -6.85 -7.86 28.74
C ALA A 47 -5.52 -7.56 29.46
N GLU A 48 -5.03 -8.50 30.27
CA GLU A 48 -3.72 -8.40 30.93
C GLU A 48 -2.56 -8.54 29.92
N GLU A 49 -2.66 -9.50 28.99
CA GLU A 49 -1.71 -9.64 27.89
C GLU A 49 -1.69 -8.38 27.00
N LEU A 50 -2.86 -7.82 26.71
CA LEU A 50 -3.01 -6.60 25.92
C LEU A 50 -2.37 -5.41 26.63
N ALA A 51 -2.62 -5.23 27.94
CA ALA A 51 -2.02 -4.17 28.73
C ALA A 51 -0.48 -4.28 28.80
N THR A 52 0.05 -5.50 28.81
CA THR A 52 1.49 -5.78 28.75
C THR A 52 2.03 -5.44 27.36
N ALA A 53 1.37 -5.91 26.30
CA ALA A 53 1.74 -5.61 24.92
C ALA A 53 1.71 -4.11 24.63
N GLU A 54 0.73 -3.35 25.13
CA GLU A 54 0.68 -1.90 24.93
C GLU A 54 1.89 -1.16 25.52
N LYS A 55 2.44 -1.66 26.63
CA LYS A 55 3.62 -1.07 27.31
C LYS A 55 4.93 -1.53 26.67
N ASP A 56 5.05 -2.84 26.44
CA ASP A 56 6.33 -3.49 26.16
C ASP A 56 6.54 -3.80 24.67
N MET A 57 5.45 -3.91 23.90
CA MET A 57 5.56 -4.14 22.46
C MET A 57 6.15 -2.88 21.82
N THR A 58 7.41 -2.96 21.41
CA THR A 58 8.10 -1.87 20.74
C THR A 58 7.29 -1.49 19.50
N LYS A 59 6.69 -0.28 19.51
CA LYS A 59 5.97 0.27 18.36
C LYS A 59 6.89 0.11 17.16
N SER A 60 6.54 -0.80 16.24
CA SER A 60 7.32 -1.05 15.04
C SER A 60 7.22 0.19 14.17
N ARG A 61 8.05 1.18 14.46
CA ARG A 61 8.29 2.24 13.50
C ARG A 61 8.83 1.51 12.27
N PRO A 62 8.17 1.62 11.10
CA PRO A 62 8.61 0.91 9.91
C PRO A 62 10.09 1.25 9.71
N ASN A 63 10.94 0.24 9.49
CA ASN A 63 12.38 0.44 9.32
C ASN A 63 12.60 1.54 8.28
N VAL A 64 13.06 2.71 8.74
CA VAL A 64 13.26 3.89 7.90
C VAL A 64 14.70 3.86 7.43
N ILE A 65 14.96 3.24 6.29
CA ILE A 65 16.30 3.25 5.70
C ILE A 65 16.51 4.63 5.07
N LYS A 66 17.49 5.39 5.56
CA LYS A 66 17.87 6.68 4.98
C LYS A 66 18.48 6.43 3.60
N THR A 67 18.08 7.22 2.60
CA THR A 67 18.66 7.16 1.26
C THR A 67 19.26 8.50 0.88
N ASN A 68 20.18 8.51 -0.08
CA ASN A 68 20.77 9.74 -0.63
C ASN A 68 19.82 10.48 -1.59
N GLU A 69 18.57 10.06 -1.65
CA GLU A 69 17.61 10.52 -2.65
C GLU A 69 16.88 11.78 -2.21
N LYS A 70 16.74 12.73 -3.13
CA LYS A 70 16.02 13.97 -2.87
C LYS A 70 14.57 13.87 -3.31
N CYS A 71 13.68 14.45 -2.51
CA CYS A 71 12.27 14.49 -2.83
C CYS A 71 12.02 15.35 -4.09
N PRO A 72 11.25 14.87 -5.09
CA PRO A 72 10.98 15.62 -6.31
C PRO A 72 10.11 16.87 -6.08
N LEU A 73 9.47 17.00 -4.90
CA LEU A 73 8.59 18.13 -4.56
C LEU A 73 9.27 19.21 -3.73
N CYS A 74 10.19 18.85 -2.83
CA CYS A 74 10.77 19.78 -1.85
C CYS A 74 12.27 19.62 -1.64
N LEU A 75 12.93 18.76 -2.42
CA LEU A 75 14.37 18.49 -2.41
C LEU A 75 14.96 17.99 -1.08
N SER A 76 14.12 17.80 -0.06
CA SER A 76 14.51 17.23 1.22
C SER A 76 14.85 15.74 1.07
N PRO A 77 15.69 15.16 1.96
CA PRO A 77 16.04 13.74 1.89
C PRO A 77 14.80 12.84 1.91
N MET A 78 14.86 11.73 1.19
CA MET A 78 13.86 10.68 1.22
C MET A 78 14.32 9.52 2.08
N VAL A 79 13.35 8.72 2.50
CA VAL A 79 13.55 7.53 3.29
C VAL A 79 12.78 6.36 2.68
N GLN A 80 13.39 5.20 2.62
CA GLN A 80 12.71 3.99 2.17
C GLN A 80 11.80 3.46 3.26
N ARG A 81 10.59 3.07 2.86
CA ARG A 81 9.55 2.47 3.69
C ARG A 81 8.97 1.27 2.95
N GLU A 82 8.38 0.36 3.72
CA GLU A 82 7.70 -0.81 3.20
C GLU A 82 6.19 -0.67 3.40
N SER A 83 5.42 -1.16 2.43
CA SER A 83 3.95 -1.28 2.50
C SER A 83 3.53 -2.66 2.00
N ARG A 84 2.25 -3.01 2.16
CA ARG A 84 1.67 -4.21 1.54
C ARG A 84 1.85 -4.29 0.02
N PHE A 85 2.11 -3.17 -0.64
CA PHE A 85 2.33 -3.08 -2.08
C PHE A 85 3.82 -3.09 -2.48
N GLY A 86 4.73 -3.27 -1.52
CA GLY A 86 6.17 -3.24 -1.73
C GLY A 86 6.86 -2.01 -1.14
N LYS A 87 8.15 -1.89 -1.48
CA LYS A 87 9.07 -0.83 -1.01
C LYS A 87 8.83 0.48 -1.77
N TYR A 88 9.02 1.61 -1.10
CA TYR A 88 8.90 2.93 -1.71
C TYR A 88 9.72 3.97 -0.93
N LEU A 89 10.15 5.03 -1.62
CA LEU A 89 10.72 6.21 -0.98
C LEU A 89 9.61 7.17 -0.57
N SER A 90 9.66 7.66 0.66
CA SER A 90 8.82 8.73 1.20
C SER A 90 9.66 9.93 1.57
N CYS A 91 9.15 11.15 1.39
CA CYS A 91 9.82 12.34 1.90
C CYS A 91 10.02 12.25 3.42
N SER A 92 11.20 12.62 3.91
CA SER A 92 11.51 12.72 5.36
C SER A 92 10.63 13.73 6.09
N ARG A 93 10.11 14.76 5.40
CA ARG A 93 9.21 15.78 5.96
C ARG A 93 7.74 15.36 5.98
N PHE A 94 7.41 14.10 5.74
CA PHE A 94 6.05 13.60 5.90
C PHE A 94 5.57 13.80 7.36
N PRO A 95 4.34 14.27 7.63
CA PRO A 95 3.21 14.44 6.69
C PRO A 95 3.15 15.78 5.95
N LYS A 96 4.06 16.73 6.25
CA LYS A 96 4.09 18.06 5.63
C LYS A 96 4.38 18.02 4.13
N CYS A 97 5.17 17.05 3.66
CA CYS A 97 5.39 16.76 2.25
C CYS A 97 4.95 15.33 1.90
N LYS A 98 4.07 15.18 0.90
CA LYS A 98 3.53 13.89 0.43
C LYS A 98 4.32 13.27 -0.72
N GLY A 99 5.56 13.70 -0.95
CA GLY A 99 6.41 13.17 -2.00
C GLY A 99 6.68 11.68 -1.81
N LYS A 100 6.40 10.88 -2.84
CA LYS A 100 6.52 9.42 -2.86
C LYS A 100 7.12 8.96 -4.19
N VAL A 101 8.09 8.06 -4.14
CA VAL A 101 8.67 7.41 -5.33
C VAL A 101 8.58 5.89 -5.14
N PRO A 102 7.88 5.16 -6.02
CA PRO A 102 7.82 3.70 -5.93
C PRO A 102 9.19 3.07 -6.22
N LEU A 103 9.51 1.98 -5.51
CA LEU A 103 10.68 1.15 -5.77
C LEU A 103 10.23 -0.22 -6.29
N ASP A 104 11.07 -0.89 -7.07
CA ASP A 104 10.87 -2.28 -7.46
C ASP A 104 11.23 -3.25 -6.32
N LYS A 105 11.20 -4.56 -6.60
CA LYS A 105 11.53 -5.61 -5.60
C LYS A 105 13.01 -5.59 -5.19
N GLU A 106 13.89 -5.15 -6.09
CA GLU A 106 15.34 -5.05 -5.90
C GLU A 106 15.74 -3.75 -5.19
N GLY A 107 14.81 -2.79 -5.07
CA GLY A 107 15.02 -1.51 -4.41
C GLY A 107 15.44 -0.39 -5.35
N ASN A 108 15.41 -0.61 -6.67
CA ASN A 108 15.67 0.43 -7.65
C ASN A 108 14.43 1.31 -7.84
N LYS A 109 14.64 2.57 -8.20
CA LYS A 109 13.53 3.46 -8.54
C LYS A 109 12.81 2.89 -9.75
N GLN A 110 11.51 2.63 -9.59
CA GLN A 110 10.68 2.46 -10.76
C GLN A 110 10.68 3.79 -11.52
N GLU A 111 11.07 3.75 -12.78
CA GLU A 111 10.99 4.92 -13.66
C GLU A 111 9.56 5.45 -13.63
N TYR A 112 9.39 6.60 -12.98
CA TYR A 112 8.12 7.30 -12.98
C TYR A 112 7.94 7.92 -14.36
N PHE A 113 7.17 7.24 -15.21
CA PHE A 113 6.75 7.81 -16.47
C PHE A 113 5.62 8.81 -16.21
N ALA A 114 5.97 10.09 -16.10
CA ALA A 114 5.00 11.17 -16.02
C ALA A 114 4.08 11.11 -17.26
N PRO A 115 2.75 11.09 -17.11
CA PRO A 115 1.85 11.01 -18.25
C PRO A 115 2.16 12.10 -19.29
N ILE A 116 2.25 11.73 -20.57
CA ILE A 116 2.47 12.70 -21.66
C ILE A 116 1.11 13.12 -22.19
N LYS A 117 0.81 14.41 -22.19
CA LYS A 117 -0.40 14.90 -22.85
C LYS A 117 -0.23 14.80 -24.36
N THR A 118 -1.16 14.16 -25.04
CA THR A 118 -1.18 14.09 -26.51
C THR A 118 -2.19 15.08 -27.07
N GLU A 119 -2.09 15.37 -28.36
CA GLU A 119 -3.07 16.19 -29.09
C GLU A 119 -4.36 15.43 -29.39
N LYS A 120 -4.34 14.09 -29.25
CA LYS A 120 -5.48 13.21 -29.53
C LYS A 120 -6.60 13.48 -28.53
N ILE A 121 -7.79 13.84 -29.03
CA ILE A 121 -9.00 13.95 -28.22
C ILE A 121 -9.62 12.58 -28.00
N CYS A 122 -10.11 12.33 -26.79
CA CYS A 122 -10.76 11.08 -26.41
C CYS A 122 -12.04 10.86 -27.23
N THR A 123 -12.07 9.77 -28.00
CA THR A 123 -13.20 9.38 -28.87
C THR A 123 -14.52 9.13 -28.13
N LYS A 124 -14.45 8.74 -26.86
CA LYS A 124 -15.63 8.42 -26.05
C LYS A 124 -16.32 9.65 -25.44
N CYS A 125 -15.55 10.68 -25.08
CA CYS A 125 -16.11 11.87 -24.42
C CYS A 125 -16.01 13.14 -25.24
N ASN A 126 -15.20 13.15 -26.31
CA ASN A 126 -14.97 14.26 -27.23
C ASN A 126 -14.64 15.60 -26.56
N LYS A 127 -14.13 15.57 -25.32
CA LYS A 127 -13.88 16.75 -24.48
C LYS A 127 -12.45 16.81 -23.95
N ASN A 128 -11.90 15.66 -23.59
CA ASN A 128 -10.63 15.55 -22.87
C ASN A 128 -9.55 15.01 -23.79
N ALA A 129 -8.31 15.47 -23.60
CA ALA A 129 -7.14 14.92 -24.28
C ALA A 129 -6.79 13.52 -23.75
N MET A 130 -6.16 12.72 -24.60
CA MET A 130 -5.58 11.44 -24.21
C MET A 130 -4.18 11.65 -23.61
N LEU A 131 -3.85 10.86 -22.60
CA LEU A 131 -2.58 10.88 -21.90
C LEU A 131 -1.84 9.56 -22.15
N LEU A 132 -0.62 9.62 -22.66
CA LEU A 132 0.25 8.45 -22.76
C LEU A 132 0.75 8.08 -21.36
N ARG A 133 0.57 6.82 -20.97
CA ARG A 133 0.99 6.25 -19.69
C ARG A 133 1.75 4.94 -19.91
N LYS A 134 2.63 4.59 -18.98
CA LYS A 134 3.37 3.32 -18.97
C LYS A 134 2.73 2.37 -17.97
N SER A 135 2.50 1.12 -18.38
CA SER A 135 2.10 0.01 -17.52
C SER A 135 3.14 -1.12 -17.60
N ALA A 136 2.99 -2.15 -16.77
CA ALA A 136 3.81 -3.37 -16.87
C ALA A 136 3.69 -4.06 -18.24
N ARG A 137 2.58 -3.89 -18.97
CA ARG A 137 2.36 -4.48 -20.30
C ARG A 137 2.81 -3.59 -21.45
N GLY A 138 3.35 -2.40 -21.16
CA GLY A 138 3.71 -1.40 -22.17
C GLY A 138 2.88 -0.12 -22.06
N TYR A 139 2.95 0.70 -23.10
CA TYR A 139 2.33 2.02 -23.15
C TYR A 139 0.85 1.96 -23.55
N PHE A 140 0.05 2.88 -23.00
CA PHE A 140 -1.37 3.02 -23.33
C PHE A 140 -1.81 4.49 -23.26
N LEU A 141 -2.82 4.85 -24.04
CA LEU A 141 -3.45 6.17 -24.00
C LEU A 141 -4.69 6.11 -23.10
N ALA A 142 -4.80 7.01 -22.12
CA ALA A 142 -5.94 7.10 -21.22
C ALA A 142 -6.53 8.52 -21.19
N CYS A 143 -7.85 8.61 -21.15
CA CYS A 143 -8.53 9.91 -21.08
C CYS A 143 -8.12 10.71 -19.84
N SER A 144 -7.80 12.01 -20.00
CA SER A 144 -7.46 12.89 -18.88
C SER A 144 -8.63 13.14 -17.92
N GLY A 145 -9.86 12.89 -18.36
CA GLY A 145 -11.09 13.05 -17.57
C GLY A 145 -11.37 11.94 -16.55
N PHE A 146 -10.40 11.08 -16.23
CA PHE A 146 -10.54 10.07 -15.18
C PHE A 146 -10.83 10.73 -13.82
N PRO A 147 -11.76 10.20 -12.98
CA PRO A 147 -12.47 8.93 -13.11
C PRO A 147 -13.77 8.98 -13.93
N LYS A 148 -14.22 10.17 -14.36
CA LYS A 148 -15.49 10.39 -15.07
C LYS A 148 -15.50 9.76 -16.46
N CYS A 149 -14.36 9.71 -17.13
CA CYS A 149 -14.18 8.99 -18.39
C CYS A 149 -13.02 7.99 -18.27
N ARG A 150 -13.33 6.70 -18.43
CA ARG A 150 -12.37 5.58 -18.31
C ARG A 150 -11.91 5.02 -19.66
N ASN A 151 -11.97 5.82 -20.72
CA ASN A 151 -11.57 5.37 -22.04
C ASN A 151 -10.05 5.12 -22.10
N ILE A 152 -9.67 3.98 -22.69
CA ILE A 152 -8.29 3.57 -22.90
C ILE A 152 -8.15 3.09 -24.34
N GLU A 153 -7.07 3.51 -25.00
CA GLU A 153 -6.75 3.13 -26.38
C GLU A 153 -5.28 2.69 -26.48
N PRO A 154 -4.95 1.71 -27.34
CA PRO A 154 -3.57 1.36 -27.63
C PRO A 154 -2.91 2.45 -28.50
N PRO A 155 -1.70 2.93 -28.17
CA PRO A 155 -0.91 3.78 -29.06
C PRO A 155 -0.18 2.93 -30.11
N THR A 156 0.17 3.54 -31.24
CA THR A 156 1.10 2.90 -32.19
C THR A 156 2.55 3.06 -31.72
N PRO A 157 3.48 2.15 -32.10
CA PRO A 157 4.89 2.27 -31.72
C PRO A 157 5.52 3.61 -32.12
N GLU A 158 5.22 4.11 -33.32
CA GLU A 158 5.71 5.40 -33.82
C GLU A 158 5.19 6.59 -32.99
N GLU A 159 3.92 6.55 -32.57
CA GLU A 159 3.34 7.58 -31.69
C GLU A 159 4.06 7.62 -30.34
N VAL A 160 4.37 6.46 -29.78
CA VAL A 160 5.11 6.35 -28.52
C VAL A 160 6.50 6.96 -28.66
N GLU A 161 7.26 6.58 -29.69
CA GLU A 161 8.61 7.08 -29.92
C GLU A 161 8.64 8.60 -30.09
N LYS A 162 7.74 9.15 -30.91
CA LYS A 162 7.62 10.60 -31.12
C LYS A 162 7.35 11.35 -29.81
N LEU A 163 6.41 10.85 -29.00
CA LEU A 163 6.02 11.47 -27.72
C LEU A 163 7.10 11.37 -26.64
N ILE A 164 7.88 10.29 -26.64
CA ILE A 164 9.03 10.14 -25.73
C ILE A 164 10.17 11.06 -26.15
N ASN A 165 10.48 11.12 -27.45
CA ASN A 165 11.57 11.95 -27.96
C ASN A 165 11.28 13.45 -27.82
N SER A 166 10.01 13.88 -27.97
CA SER A 166 9.61 15.28 -27.76
C SER A 166 9.71 15.73 -26.30
N LYS A 167 9.78 14.81 -25.33
CA LYS A 167 10.03 15.14 -23.92
C LYS A 167 11.51 15.34 -23.59
N ASN A 168 12.42 14.84 -24.43
CA ASN A 168 13.86 14.87 -24.18
C ASN A 168 14.55 16.10 -24.82
N THR A 169 13.80 17.04 -25.39
CA THR A 169 14.34 18.32 -25.86
C THR A 169 14.37 19.29 -24.68
N PRO A 170 15.55 19.66 -24.14
CA PRO A 170 15.63 20.63 -23.05
C PRO A 170 15.21 21.99 -23.58
N SER A 171 14.19 22.60 -22.94
CA SER A 171 14.02 24.06 -22.92
C SER A 171 14.77 24.63 -21.73
#